data_AF-A0A968VZ74-F1
#
_entry.id   AF-A0A968VZ74-F1
#
_cell.length_a   1.000
_cell.length_b   1.000
_cell.length_c   1.000
_cell.angle_alpha   90.00
_cell.angle_beta   90.00
_cell.angle_gamma   90.00
#
_symmetry.space_group_name_H-M   'P 1'
#
loop_
_entity.id
_entity.type
_entity.pdbx_description
1 polymer ?
#
loop_
_entity_poly.entity_id
_entity_poly.type
_entity_poly.pdbx_seq_one_letter_code
_entity_poly.pdbx_strand_id
1 'polypeptide(L)'
;PADLTSVSFNDIVNERRWELALENCRFFDLVRWNQATNKLAFHRRGSGETVTFEPGKHEFFPIHLDNIIISDGLIKAKTRITDKKSLYNLKFLKHENN
;
A
#
# COMPACT_ATOMS: atom_id res chain seq x y z
N PRO A 1 24.49 -10.09 -31.05
CA PRO A 1 23.88 -9.74 -29.75
C PRO A 1 24.93 -8.97 -28.92
N ALA A 2 24.53 -7.98 -28.12
CA ALA A 2 25.48 -7.31 -27.23
C ALA A 2 25.96 -8.27 -26.14
N ASP A 3 27.27 -8.30 -25.90
CA ASP A 3 27.86 -9.12 -24.84
C ASP A 3 27.68 -8.43 -23.49
N LEU A 4 26.84 -9.01 -22.62
CA LEU A 4 26.54 -8.47 -21.30
C LEU A 4 27.57 -8.98 -20.30
N THR A 5 28.64 -8.21 -20.11
CA THR A 5 29.73 -8.57 -19.19
C THR A 5 29.34 -8.43 -17.71
N SER A 6 28.27 -7.67 -17.39
CA SER A 6 27.63 -7.64 -16.07
C SER A 6 26.19 -7.11 -16.17
N VAL A 7 25.31 -7.57 -15.27
CA VAL A 7 23.91 -7.12 -15.15
C VAL A 7 23.69 -6.56 -13.75
N SER A 8 23.18 -5.34 -13.65
CA SER A 8 22.85 -4.69 -12.37
C SER A 8 21.40 -4.93 -11.96
N PHE A 9 21.10 -4.72 -10.67
CA PHE A 9 19.73 -4.74 -10.18
C PHE A 9 18.84 -3.70 -10.89
N ASN A 10 19.39 -2.53 -11.21
CA ASN A 10 18.64 -1.47 -11.89
C ASN A 10 18.27 -1.87 -13.33
N ASP A 11 19.10 -2.66 -14.00
CA ASP A 11 18.81 -3.20 -15.33
C ASP A 11 17.60 -4.14 -15.26
N ILE A 12 17.54 -5.01 -14.24
CA ILE A 12 16.39 -5.89 -13.99
C ILE A 12 15.13 -5.07 -13.69
N VAL A 13 15.23 -4.01 -12.87
CA VAL A 13 14.09 -3.16 -12.54
C VAL A 13 13.55 -2.43 -13.77
N ASN A 14 14.43 -1.98 -14.66
CA ASN A 14 14.04 -1.30 -15.91
C ASN A 14 13.41 -2.28 -16.90
N GLU A 15 14.01 -3.44 -17.09
CA GLU A 15 13.49 -4.46 -17.99
C GLU A 15 12.09 -4.90 -17.59
N ARG A 16 11.89 -5.20 -16.29
CA ARG A 16 10.56 -5.55 -15.76
C ARG A 16 9.52 -4.46 -15.96
N ARG A 17 9.93 -3.19 -15.99
CA ARG A 17 9.02 -2.07 -16.24
C ARG A 17 8.60 -2.00 -17.71
N TRP A 18 9.49 -2.33 -18.63
CA TRP A 18 9.21 -2.32 -20.07
C TRP A 18 8.40 -3.54 -20.49
N GLU A 19 8.85 -4.73 -20.10
CA GLU A 19 8.22 -6.00 -20.47
C GLU A 19 6.82 -6.15 -19.87
N LEU A 20 6.63 -5.75 -18.61
CA LEU A 20 5.36 -5.98 -17.88
C LEU A 20 4.55 -4.68 -17.71
N ALA A 21 4.70 -3.74 -18.65
CA ALA A 21 3.95 -2.50 -18.63
C ALA A 21 2.44 -2.79 -18.71
N LEU A 22 1.66 -2.13 -17.84
CA LEU A 22 0.19 -2.27 -17.77
C LEU A 22 -0.32 -3.66 -17.30
N GLU A 23 0.55 -4.55 -16.83
CA GLU A 23 0.16 -5.89 -16.34
C GLU A 23 -0.06 -5.95 -14.81
N ASN A 24 -0.40 -4.83 -14.17
CA ASN A 24 -0.72 -4.74 -12.73
C ASN A 24 0.35 -5.21 -11.74
N CYS A 25 1.59 -5.46 -12.16
CA CYS A 25 2.67 -5.96 -11.28
C CYS A 25 3.57 -4.85 -10.71
N ARG A 26 3.60 -3.67 -11.35
CA ARG A 26 4.58 -2.61 -11.05
C ARG A 26 4.52 -2.09 -9.61
N PHE A 27 3.32 -1.93 -9.06
CA PHE A 27 3.15 -1.44 -7.70
C PHE A 27 3.74 -2.42 -6.68
N PHE A 28 3.44 -3.71 -6.84
CA PHE A 28 3.94 -4.76 -5.95
C PHE A 28 5.46 -4.90 -6.01
N ASP A 29 6.05 -4.75 -7.19
CA ASP A 29 7.50 -4.73 -7.36
C ASP A 29 8.15 -3.55 -6.62
N LEU A 30 7.58 -2.35 -6.73
CA LEU A 30 8.07 -1.16 -6.03
C LEU A 30 7.99 -1.31 -4.50
N VAL A 31 6.92 -1.90 -3.98
CA VAL A 31 6.78 -2.19 -2.55
C VAL A 31 7.79 -3.25 -2.12
N ARG A 32 7.95 -4.34 -2.88
CA ARG A 32 8.90 -5.43 -2.59
C ARG A 32 10.34 -4.93 -2.51
N TRP A 33 10.72 -3.98 -3.36
CA TRP A 33 12.06 -3.40 -3.39
C TRP A 33 12.22 -2.15 -2.53
N ASN A 34 11.20 -1.78 -1.75
CA ASN A 34 11.19 -0.59 -0.90
C ASN A 34 11.49 0.71 -1.69
N GLN A 35 11.03 0.80 -2.94
CA GLN A 35 11.21 1.95 -3.83
C GLN A 35 9.92 2.77 -4.04
N ALA A 36 8.79 2.31 -3.49
CA ALA A 36 7.48 2.92 -3.67
C ALA A 36 7.46 4.41 -3.29
N THR A 37 7.97 4.78 -2.12
CA THR A 37 8.00 6.18 -1.66
C THR A 37 8.74 7.09 -2.64
N ASN A 38 9.92 6.69 -3.10
CA ASN A 38 10.73 7.51 -4.01
C ASN A 38 10.10 7.67 -5.39
N LYS A 39 9.37 6.65 -5.87
CA LYS A 39 8.78 6.65 -7.21
C LYS A 39 7.36 7.23 -7.24
N LEU A 40 6.62 7.19 -6.13
CA LEU A 40 5.20 7.58 -6.07
C LEU A 40 4.94 8.92 -5.39
N ALA A 41 5.86 9.43 -4.54
CA ALA A 41 5.60 10.63 -3.72
C ALA A 41 5.51 11.97 -4.48
N PHE A 42 5.83 12.02 -5.77
CA PHE A 42 5.91 13.27 -6.53
C PHE A 42 4.89 13.37 -7.67
N HIS A 43 3.88 12.50 -7.68
CA HIS A 43 2.83 12.60 -8.68
C HIS A 43 1.88 13.77 -8.35
N ARG A 44 1.78 14.71 -9.28
CA ARG A 44 0.75 15.76 -9.26
C ARG A 44 -0.49 15.28 -9.99
N ARG A 45 -1.65 15.48 -9.37
CA ARG A 45 -2.93 15.33 -10.06
C ARG A 45 -3.10 16.46 -11.08
N GLY A 46 -3.93 16.24 -12.09
CA GLY A 46 -4.31 17.29 -13.06
C GLY A 46 -4.94 18.52 -12.40
N SER A 47 -5.49 18.38 -11.18
CA SER A 47 -6.04 19.46 -10.34
C SER A 47 -4.98 20.30 -9.60
N GLY A 48 -3.69 19.96 -9.70
CA GLY A 48 -2.60 20.65 -9.00
C GLY A 48 -2.31 20.14 -7.58
N GLU A 49 -3.11 19.20 -7.08
CA GLU A 49 -2.88 18.55 -5.79
C GLU A 49 -1.70 17.60 -5.86
N THR A 50 -0.84 17.63 -4.84
CA THR A 50 0.29 16.70 -4.72
C THR A 50 -0.18 15.43 -4.02
N VAL A 51 0.04 14.28 -4.66
CA VAL A 51 -0.24 12.98 -4.04
C VAL A 51 0.95 12.59 -3.17
N THR A 52 0.71 12.42 -1.87
CA THR A 52 1.73 11.97 -0.91
C THR A 52 1.66 10.45 -0.71
N PHE A 53 2.82 9.79 -0.78
CA PHE A 53 2.96 8.38 -0.41
C PHE A 53 3.61 8.30 0.99
N GLU A 54 2.86 7.84 1.99
CA GLU A 54 3.33 7.73 3.37
C GLU A 54 3.89 6.32 3.61
N PRO A 55 5.20 6.20 3.93
CA PRO A 55 5.79 4.91 4.22
C PRO A 55 5.21 4.30 5.50
N GLY A 56 5.03 2.99 5.51
CA GLY A 56 4.43 2.20 6.58
C GLY A 56 2.90 2.17 6.59
N LYS A 57 2.24 2.86 5.65
CA LYS A 57 0.78 2.99 5.53
C LYS A 57 0.27 2.70 4.11
N HIS A 58 0.86 3.28 3.07
CA HIS A 58 0.33 3.18 1.69
C HIS A 58 0.87 1.99 0.89
N GLU A 59 1.73 1.15 1.47
CA GLU A 59 2.28 -0.06 0.82
C GLU A 59 1.27 -1.21 0.71
N PHE A 60 0.30 -1.27 1.62
CA PHE A 60 -0.66 -2.36 1.71
C PHE A 60 -2.08 -1.80 1.70
N PHE A 61 -3.00 -2.55 1.10
CA PHE A 61 -4.41 -2.23 1.19
C PHE A 61 -4.92 -2.39 2.63
N PRO A 62 -5.83 -1.52 3.08
CA PRO A 62 -6.44 -1.67 4.38
C PRO A 62 -7.27 -2.94 4.44
N ILE A 63 -7.27 -3.62 5.58
CA ILE A 63 -8.18 -4.72 5.85
C ILE A 63 -9.62 -4.17 5.84
N HIS A 64 -10.52 -4.88 5.18
CA HIS A 64 -11.94 -4.53 5.15
C HIS A 64 -12.52 -4.44 6.56
N LEU A 65 -13.27 -3.37 6.84
CA LEU A 65 -13.85 -3.10 8.15
C LEU A 65 -14.79 -4.22 8.62
N ASP A 66 -15.60 -4.75 7.71
CA ASP A 66 -16.57 -5.82 8.03
C ASP A 66 -15.87 -7.07 8.58
N ASN A 67 -14.72 -7.44 8.02
CA ASN A 67 -13.92 -8.57 8.50
C ASN A 67 -13.41 -8.33 9.94
N ILE A 68 -13.10 -7.09 10.29
CA ILE A 68 -12.66 -6.72 11.65
C ILE A 68 -13.84 -6.81 12.63
N ILE A 69 -15.02 -6.33 12.22
CA ILE A 69 -16.24 -6.35 13.04
C ILE A 69 -16.72 -7.79 13.29
N ILE A 70 -16.81 -8.59 12.22
CA ILE A 70 -17.26 -10.00 12.24
C ILE A 70 -16.30 -10.86 13.06
N SER A 71 -14.99 -10.65 12.91
CA SER A 71 -13.99 -11.42 13.65
C SER A 71 -13.84 -11.01 15.12
N ASP A 72 -14.65 -10.05 15.59
CA ASP A 72 -14.65 -9.52 16.96
C ASP A 72 -13.25 -9.16 17.49
N GLY A 73 -12.42 -8.59 16.62
CA GLY A 73 -11.06 -8.17 16.96
C GLY A 73 -9.99 -9.26 16.88
N LEU A 74 -10.30 -10.46 16.36
CA LEU A 74 -9.28 -11.45 15.99
C LEU A 74 -8.44 -10.94 14.80
N ILE A 75 -9.08 -10.35 13.79
CA ILE A 75 -8.40 -9.69 12.68
C ILE A 75 -8.26 -8.20 13.02
N LYS A 76 -7.03 -7.67 12.91
CA LYS A 76 -6.73 -6.28 13.25
C LYS A 76 -6.11 -5.57 12.06
N ALA A 77 -6.73 -4.47 11.62
CA ALA A 77 -6.03 -3.53 10.77
C ALA A 77 -4.82 -2.96 11.51
N LYS A 78 -3.75 -2.67 10.77
CA LYS A 78 -2.61 -1.91 11.27
C LYS A 78 -3.08 -0.51 11.62
N THR A 79 -3.54 -0.36 12.85
CA THR A 79 -4.10 0.88 13.37
C THR A 79 -2.94 1.75 13.82
N ARG A 80 -3.04 3.07 13.60
CA ARG A 80 -2.29 4.06 14.38
C ARG A 80 -2.87 4.00 15.80
N ILE A 81 -2.55 2.96 16.57
CA ILE A 81 -3.10 2.79 17.92
C ILE A 81 -2.40 3.78 18.84
N THR A 82 -2.89 5.02 18.85
CA THR A 82 -2.74 5.95 19.97
C THR A 82 -4.08 6.47 20.47
N ASP A 83 -5.15 6.42 19.67
CA ASP A 83 -6.41 7.06 20.03
C ASP A 83 -7.44 6.03 20.52
N LYS A 84 -7.43 5.79 21.84
CA LYS A 84 -8.42 4.96 22.55
C LYS A 84 -9.88 5.32 22.21
N LYS A 85 -10.15 6.55 21.73
CA LYS A 85 -11.48 7.08 21.37
C LYS A 85 -12.15 6.34 20.20
N SER A 86 -11.42 5.88 19.19
CA SER A 86 -12.03 5.26 17.99
C SER A 86 -12.55 3.83 18.24
N LEU A 87 -12.01 3.13 19.24
CA LEU A 87 -12.45 1.80 19.64
C LEU A 87 -13.81 1.81 20.34
N TYR A 88 -14.18 2.92 20.99
CA TYR A 88 -15.46 3.05 21.66
C TYR A 88 -16.63 3.07 20.67
N ASN A 89 -16.52 3.77 19.54
CA ASN A 89 -17.60 3.85 18.54
C ASN A 89 -17.96 2.50 17.90
N LEU A 90 -17.00 1.57 17.80
CA LEU A 90 -17.24 0.21 17.29
C LEU A 90 -17.95 -0.69 18.31
N LYS A 91 -17.78 -0.44 19.61
CA LYS A 91 -18.49 -1.18 20.66
C LYS A 91 -19.94 -0.73 20.81
N PHE A 92 -20.23 0.56 20.61
CA PHE A 92 -21.60 1.09 20.72
C PHE A 92 -22.52 0.60 19.59
N LEU A 93 -22.01 0.43 18.37
CA LEU A 93 -22.80 -0.10 17.24
C LEU A 93 -23.22 -1.58 17.39
N LYS A 94 -22.56 -2.35 18.25
CA LYS A 94 -22.93 -3.76 18.49
C LYS A 94 -24.12 -3.93 19.45
N HIS A 95 -24.48 -2.89 20.22
CA HIS A 95 -25.56 -2.98 21.21
C HIS A 95 -26.94 -2.53 20.67
N GLU A 96 -27.00 -1.92 19.49
CA GLU A 96 -28.26 -1.38 18.93
C GLU A 96 -28.99 -2.32 17.95
N ASN A 97 -28.41 -3.49 17.64
CA ASN A 97 -28.96 -4.43 16.66
C ASN A 97 -29.40 -5.79 17.26
N ASN A 98 -29.88 -5.80 18.51
CA ASN A 98 -30.42 -7.02 19.14
C ASN A 98 -31.74 -6.74 19.85
#